data_AF-A0A962EWJ3-F1
#
_entry.id   AF-A0A962EWJ3-F1
#
_cell.length_a   1.000
_cell.length_b   1.000
_cell.length_c   1.000
_cell.angle_alpha   90.00
_cell.angle_beta   90.00
_cell.angle_gamma   90.00
#
_symmetry.space_group_name_H-M   'P 1'
#
loop_
_entity.id
_entity.type
_entity.pdbx_description
1 polymer ?
#
loop_
_entity_poly.entity_id
_entity_poly.type
_entity_poly.pdbx_seq_one_letter_code
_entity_poly.pdbx_strand_id
1 'polypeptide(L)'
;MQPDPDLAGGAAPEPALPAAGSRKGVRRYNPEYIIVHQPSGRASGLSYEVNAAGIALVEKMARDGHDVVTLAAQLGIHHVTFADIRKRQPEVGEAWARGRASLGDEINDILLKQARKGNMTAAIFLAKGRLGWREVGPTDPNAQQSNINITINAPLSDDEWQRMVKVSRND
;
A
#
# COMPACT_ATOMS: atom_id res chain seq x y z
N MET A 1 -19.51 31.16 17.29
CA MET A 1 -19.66 30.07 16.32
C MET A 1 -19.84 28.79 17.13
N GLN A 2 -21.09 28.40 17.39
CA GLN A 2 -21.37 27.13 18.06
C GLN A 2 -21.24 25.99 17.03
N PRO A 3 -20.68 24.83 17.40
CA PRO A 3 -20.64 23.68 16.50
C PRO A 3 -22.05 23.08 16.32
N ASP A 4 -22.41 22.80 15.07
CA ASP A 4 -23.67 22.12 14.69
C ASP A 4 -23.81 20.76 15.43
N PRO A 5 -24.94 20.50 16.10
CA PRO A 5 -25.18 19.25 16.84
C PRO A 5 -25.56 18.04 15.96
N ASP A 6 -25.55 18.18 14.64
CA ASP A 6 -26.20 17.24 13.71
C ASP A 6 -25.22 16.29 12.96
N LEU A 7 -24.03 16.05 13.54
CA LEU A 7 -23.06 15.05 13.05
C LEU A 7 -23.08 13.74 13.85
N ALA A 8 -24.16 13.46 14.58
CA ALA A 8 -24.32 12.27 15.42
C ALA A 8 -25.13 11.15 14.73
N GLY A 9 -25.07 11.05 13.40
CA GLY A 9 -25.56 9.88 12.65
C GLY A 9 -24.55 8.73 12.68
N GLY A 10 -24.18 8.28 13.87
CA GLY A 10 -23.33 7.10 14.04
C GLY A 10 -24.06 5.86 13.56
N ALA A 11 -23.71 5.36 12.38
CA ALA A 11 -24.05 4.00 11.99
C ALA A 11 -23.58 3.08 13.12
N ALA A 12 -24.50 2.25 13.64
CA ALA A 12 -24.18 1.26 14.66
C ALA A 12 -22.92 0.48 14.23
N PRO A 13 -22.00 0.15 15.14
CA PRO A 13 -20.84 -0.66 14.79
C PRO A 13 -21.34 -1.97 14.19
N GLU A 14 -21.12 -2.13 12.89
CA GLU A 14 -21.33 -3.38 12.18
C GLU A 14 -20.65 -4.50 13.00
N PRO A 15 -21.30 -5.65 13.22
CA PRO A 15 -20.76 -6.69 14.08
C PRO A 15 -19.32 -6.99 13.65
N ALA A 16 -18.40 -6.83 14.60
CA ALA A 16 -16.99 -7.08 14.39
C ALA A 16 -16.84 -8.46 13.74
N LEU A 17 -16.38 -8.45 12.48
CA LEU A 17 -16.12 -9.65 11.71
C LEU A 17 -15.25 -10.60 12.57
N PRO A 18 -15.53 -11.92 12.54
CA PRO A 18 -14.99 -12.86 13.50
C PRO A 18 -13.46 -12.78 13.53
N ALA A 19 -12.91 -12.48 14.71
CA ALA A 19 -11.48 -12.44 14.93
C ALA A 19 -10.88 -13.81 14.55
N ALA A 20 -9.97 -13.79 13.57
CA ALA A 20 -9.27 -14.98 13.09
C ALA A 20 -8.39 -15.57 14.23
N GLY A 21 -8.97 -16.41 15.08
CA GLY A 21 -8.26 -17.05 16.17
C GLY A 21 -7.12 -17.94 15.66
N SER A 22 -5.87 -17.66 16.05
CA SER A 22 -4.72 -18.46 15.65
C SER A 22 -4.53 -19.65 16.60
N ARG A 23 -4.47 -20.87 16.04
CA ARG A 23 -3.80 -22.03 16.68
C ARG A 23 -2.53 -22.32 15.88
N LYS A 24 -1.41 -22.48 16.58
CA LYS A 24 -0.07 -22.74 16.01
C LYS A 24 -0.11 -23.92 15.03
N GLY A 25 0.33 -23.69 13.79
CA GLY A 25 0.60 -24.76 12.79
C GLY A 25 -0.44 -24.99 11.68
N VAL A 26 -1.59 -24.32 11.70
CA VAL A 26 -2.59 -24.44 10.61
C VAL A 26 -2.51 -23.21 9.71
N ARG A 27 -2.15 -23.39 8.42
CA ARG A 27 -2.29 -22.33 7.40
C ARG A 27 -3.79 -22.02 7.24
N ARG A 28 -4.26 -20.93 7.86
CA ARG A 28 -5.67 -20.54 7.82
C ARG A 28 -5.90 -19.53 6.71
N TYR A 29 -6.18 -20.01 5.51
CA TYR A 29 -6.99 -19.23 4.57
C TYR A 29 -8.43 -19.20 5.09
N ASN A 30 -9.18 -18.15 4.79
CA ASN A 30 -10.59 -18.10 5.11
C ASN A 30 -11.39 -18.83 4.01
N PRO A 31 -11.96 -20.03 4.27
CA PRO A 31 -12.66 -20.81 3.25
C PRO A 31 -13.95 -20.14 2.77
N GLU A 32 -14.47 -19.14 3.50
CA GLU A 32 -15.62 -18.34 3.05
C GLU A 32 -15.28 -17.50 1.81
N TYR A 33 -14.01 -17.07 1.67
CA TYR A 33 -13.58 -16.15 0.62
C TYR A 33 -12.55 -16.75 -0.33
N ILE A 34 -11.84 -17.80 0.10
CA ILE A 34 -10.74 -18.40 -0.63
C ILE A 34 -11.03 -19.86 -0.95
N ILE A 35 -10.94 -20.19 -2.23
CA ILE A 35 -10.93 -21.55 -2.75
C ILE A 35 -9.47 -21.99 -2.90
N VAL A 36 -9.15 -23.18 -2.41
CA VAL A 36 -7.81 -23.77 -2.54
C VAL A 36 -7.87 -24.92 -3.52
N HIS A 37 -7.11 -24.79 -4.60
CA HIS A 37 -6.88 -25.88 -5.53
C HIS A 37 -5.60 -26.59 -5.12
N GLN A 38 -5.75 -27.83 -4.65
CA GLN A 38 -4.63 -28.73 -4.47
C GLN A 38 -4.45 -29.55 -5.74
N PRO A 39 -3.41 -29.28 -6.54
CA PRO A 39 -3.16 -30.07 -7.74
C PRO A 39 -2.79 -31.51 -7.33
N SER A 40 -3.43 -32.48 -7.96
CA SER A 40 -3.16 -33.89 -7.74
C SER A 40 -1.79 -34.25 -8.35
N GLY A 41 -0.75 -34.34 -7.53
CA GLY A 41 0.59 -34.73 -7.98
C GLY A 41 1.70 -34.38 -7.00
N ARG A 42 2.88 -34.97 -7.20
CA ARG A 42 4.03 -34.86 -6.28
C ARG A 42 4.78 -33.51 -6.36
N ALA A 43 4.42 -32.63 -7.31
CA ALA A 43 5.26 -31.50 -7.72
C ALA A 43 4.58 -30.13 -7.77
N SER A 44 3.28 -30.02 -7.53
CA SER A 44 2.57 -28.75 -7.74
C SER A 44 2.08 -28.15 -6.42
N GLY A 45 2.40 -26.87 -6.21
CA GLY A 45 2.08 -26.13 -4.99
C GLY A 45 0.59 -25.81 -4.87
N LEU A 46 0.15 -25.49 -3.65
CA LEU A 46 -1.21 -25.00 -3.40
C LEU A 46 -1.46 -23.71 -4.19
N SER A 47 -2.56 -23.64 -4.93
CA SER A 47 -2.99 -22.41 -5.58
C SER A 47 -4.29 -21.90 -4.95
N TYR A 48 -4.34 -20.57 -4.76
CA TYR A 48 -5.47 -19.87 -4.14
C TYR A 48 -6.24 -19.10 -5.19
N GLU A 49 -7.56 -19.12 -5.07
CA GLU A 49 -8.53 -18.36 -5.84
C GLU A 49 -9.50 -17.63 -4.91
N VAL A 50 -9.88 -16.40 -5.25
CA VAL A 50 -10.86 -15.62 -4.48
C VAL A 50 -12.22 -15.85 -5.11
N ASN A 51 -13.18 -16.33 -4.32
CA ASN A 51 -14.53 -16.53 -4.82
C ASN A 51 -15.31 -15.21 -4.90
N ALA A 52 -16.56 -15.26 -5.40
CA ALA A 52 -17.41 -14.08 -5.53
C ALA A 52 -17.64 -13.32 -4.20
N ALA A 53 -17.77 -14.04 -3.08
CA ALA A 53 -17.93 -13.43 -1.76
C ALA A 53 -16.65 -12.70 -1.31
N GLY A 54 -15.48 -13.28 -1.59
CA GLY A 54 -14.19 -12.66 -1.35
C GLY A 54 -13.97 -11.42 -2.21
N ILE A 55 -14.41 -11.44 -3.47
CA ILE A 55 -14.35 -10.26 -4.35
C ILE A 55 -15.22 -9.12 -3.79
N ALA A 56 -16.43 -9.43 -3.33
CA ALA A 56 -17.31 -8.45 -2.70
C ALA A 56 -16.68 -7.87 -1.41
N LEU A 57 -16.05 -8.71 -0.59
CA LEU A 57 -15.31 -8.27 0.59
C LEU A 57 -14.13 -7.36 0.22
N VAL A 58 -13.36 -7.70 -0.82
CA VAL A 58 -12.23 -6.88 -1.31
C VAL A 58 -12.71 -5.49 -1.70
N GLU A 59 -13.80 -5.37 -2.44
CA GLU A 59 -14.37 -4.07 -2.80
C GLU A 59 -14.84 -3.30 -1.57
N LYS A 60 -15.56 -3.96 -0.65
CA LYS A 60 -16.06 -3.35 0.58
C LYS A 60 -14.91 -2.80 1.42
N MET A 61 -13.93 -3.63 1.74
CA MET A 61 -12.77 -3.23 2.56
C MET A 61 -11.97 -2.08 1.91
N ALA A 62 -11.89 -2.07 0.58
CA ALA A 62 -11.26 -1.00 -0.17
C ALA A 62 -12.04 0.32 -0.09
N ARG A 63 -13.38 0.26 -0.14
CA ARG A 63 -14.28 1.40 0.06
C ARG A 63 -14.18 1.95 1.48
N ASP A 64 -14.08 1.07 2.48
CA ASP A 64 -13.98 1.46 3.89
C ASP A 64 -12.58 1.99 4.26
N GLY A 65 -11.62 1.97 3.31
CA GLY A 65 -10.29 2.55 3.48
C GLY A 65 -9.28 1.66 4.20
N HIS A 66 -9.56 0.36 4.34
CA HIS A 66 -8.60 -0.58 4.90
C HIS A 66 -7.38 -0.76 4.00
N ASP A 67 -6.23 -1.03 4.60
CA ASP A 67 -5.00 -1.32 3.88
C ASP A 67 -4.99 -2.76 3.34
N VAL A 68 -4.11 -3.01 2.36
CA VAL A 68 -3.98 -4.31 1.70
C VAL A 68 -3.54 -5.41 2.66
N VAL A 69 -2.75 -5.11 3.71
CA VAL A 69 -2.30 -6.10 4.69
C VAL A 69 -3.45 -6.53 5.58
N THR A 70 -4.25 -5.58 6.07
CA THR A 70 -5.49 -5.87 6.82
C THR A 70 -6.48 -6.68 6.00
N LEU A 71 -6.72 -6.29 4.73
CA LEU A 71 -7.56 -7.06 3.81
C LEU A 71 -7.02 -8.49 3.61
N ALA A 72 -5.72 -8.65 3.36
CA ALA A 72 -5.12 -9.97 3.15
C ALA A 72 -5.23 -10.86 4.41
N ALA A 73 -5.06 -10.26 5.59
CA ALA A 73 -5.27 -10.95 6.86
C ALA A 73 -6.72 -11.45 7.01
N GLN A 74 -7.71 -10.65 6.58
CA GLN A 74 -9.13 -11.04 6.60
C GLN A 74 -9.43 -12.21 5.65
N LEU A 75 -8.76 -12.26 4.50
CA LEU A 75 -8.81 -13.39 3.57
C LEU A 75 -8.03 -14.61 4.09
N GLY A 76 -7.24 -14.47 5.16
CA GLY A 76 -6.40 -15.53 5.70
C GLY A 76 -5.17 -15.85 4.85
N ILE A 77 -4.69 -14.90 4.06
CA ILE A 77 -3.53 -15.06 3.18
C ILE A 77 -2.48 -13.99 3.44
N HIS A 78 -1.24 -14.25 3.03
CA HIS A 78 -0.20 -13.24 3.09
C HIS A 78 -0.41 -12.19 1.99
N HIS A 79 -0.07 -10.92 2.25
CA HIS A 79 -0.26 -9.83 1.28
C HIS A 79 0.47 -10.06 -0.06
N VAL A 80 1.61 -10.76 -0.05
CA VAL A 80 2.31 -11.18 -1.28
C VAL A 80 1.47 -12.15 -2.10
N THR A 81 0.83 -13.13 -1.43
CA THR A 81 -0.10 -14.06 -2.09
C THR A 81 -1.30 -13.32 -2.67
N PHE A 82 -1.83 -12.32 -1.95
CA PHE A 82 -2.91 -11.48 -2.48
C PHE A 82 -2.45 -10.68 -3.72
N ALA A 83 -1.24 -10.14 -3.73
CA ALA A 83 -0.68 -9.48 -4.92
C ALA A 83 -0.56 -10.43 -6.12
N ASP A 84 -0.16 -11.68 -5.91
CA ASP A 84 -0.08 -12.68 -6.98
C ASP A 84 -1.45 -13.20 -7.42
N ILE A 85 -2.44 -13.26 -6.53
CA ILE A 85 -3.84 -13.51 -6.90
C ILE A 85 -4.33 -12.41 -7.83
N ARG A 86 -4.12 -11.12 -7.51
CA ARG A 86 -4.57 -10.00 -8.34
C ARG A 86 -3.99 -9.99 -9.76
N LYS A 87 -2.81 -10.59 -9.96
CA LYS A 87 -2.22 -10.77 -11.30
C LYS A 87 -2.91 -11.90 -12.09
N ARG A 88 -3.38 -12.94 -11.39
CA ARG A 88 -4.02 -14.13 -11.97
C ARG A 88 -5.54 -13.98 -12.15
N GLN A 89 -6.18 -13.17 -11.30
CA GLN A 89 -7.61 -12.88 -11.25
C GLN A 89 -7.81 -11.36 -11.32
N PRO A 90 -7.87 -10.78 -12.54
CA PRO A 90 -8.00 -9.34 -12.73
C PRO A 90 -9.25 -8.76 -12.06
N GLU A 91 -10.34 -9.52 -11.96
CA GLU A 91 -11.59 -9.14 -11.29
C GLU A 91 -11.39 -8.77 -9.80
N VAL A 92 -10.43 -9.40 -9.12
CA VAL A 92 -10.05 -9.03 -7.73
C VAL A 92 -9.36 -7.66 -7.72
N GLY A 93 -8.51 -7.40 -8.72
CA GLY A 93 -7.85 -6.11 -8.90
C GLY A 93 -8.84 -5.00 -9.24
N GLU A 94 -9.83 -5.28 -10.09
CA GLU A 94 -10.90 -4.35 -10.44
C GLU A 94 -11.81 -4.03 -9.26
N ALA A 95 -12.21 -5.04 -8.47
CA ALA A 95 -12.98 -4.84 -7.24
C ALA A 95 -12.25 -3.93 -6.24
N TRP A 96 -10.94 -4.16 -6.03
CA TRP A 96 -10.10 -3.28 -5.22
C TRP A 96 -10.07 -1.84 -5.77
N ALA A 97 -9.90 -1.69 -7.08
CA ALA A 97 -9.87 -0.37 -7.72
C ALA A 97 -11.21 0.36 -7.61
N ARG A 98 -12.35 -0.32 -7.81
CA ARG A 98 -13.70 0.24 -7.67
C ARG A 98 -13.99 0.71 -6.25
N GLY A 99 -13.61 -0.07 -5.24
CA GLY A 99 -13.75 0.33 -3.84
C GLY A 99 -12.91 1.57 -3.51
N ARG A 100 -11.64 1.59 -3.95
CA ARG A 100 -10.74 2.74 -3.79
C ARG A 100 -11.25 4.00 -4.51
N ALA A 101 -11.85 3.86 -5.69
CA ALA A 101 -12.46 4.97 -6.40
C ALA A 101 -13.65 5.54 -5.60
N SER A 102 -14.51 4.67 -5.07
CA SER A 102 -15.65 5.07 -4.24
C SER A 102 -15.20 5.88 -3.01
N LEU A 103 -14.17 5.41 -2.30
CA LEU A 103 -13.59 6.14 -1.17
C LEU A 103 -13.01 7.50 -1.59
N GLY A 104 -12.35 7.54 -2.75
CA GLY A 104 -11.78 8.78 -3.29
C GLY A 104 -12.85 9.83 -3.59
N ASP A 105 -13.98 9.41 -4.14
CA ASP A 105 -15.13 10.29 -4.41
C ASP A 105 -15.78 10.78 -3.12
N GLU A 106 -15.96 9.89 -2.13
CA GLU A 106 -16.49 10.26 -0.81
C GLU A 106 -15.63 11.31 -0.10
N ILE A 107 -14.31 11.08 -0.01
CA ILE A 107 -13.37 12.04 0.59
C ILE A 107 -13.40 13.37 -0.16
N ASN A 108 -13.47 13.33 -1.50
CA ASN A 108 -13.56 14.52 -2.32
C ASN A 108 -14.82 15.33 -2.00
N ASP A 109 -15.96 14.68 -1.87
CA ASP A 109 -17.23 15.33 -1.57
C ASP A 109 -17.24 15.95 -0.17
N ILE A 110 -16.67 15.25 0.82
CA ILE A 110 -16.48 15.77 2.18
C ILE A 110 -15.61 17.03 2.14
N LEU A 111 -14.45 16.97 1.47
CA LEU A 111 -13.56 18.12 1.35
C LEU A 111 -14.23 19.29 0.62
N LEU A 112 -14.99 19.01 -0.45
CA LEU A 112 -15.66 20.05 -1.24
C LEU A 112 -16.73 20.76 -0.42
N LYS A 113 -17.51 19.99 0.35
CA LYS A 113 -18.50 20.54 1.29
C LYS A 113 -17.83 21.43 2.33
N GLN A 114 -16.70 21.02 2.89
CA GLN A 114 -15.95 21.80 3.88
C GLN A 114 -15.33 23.07 3.27
N ALA A 115 -14.73 22.98 2.08
CA ALA A 115 -14.17 24.12 1.37
C ALA A 115 -15.25 25.19 1.07
N ARG A 116 -16.43 24.78 0.62
CA ARG A 116 -17.57 25.68 0.39
C ARG A 116 -18.08 26.37 1.66
N LYS A 117 -17.89 25.74 2.84
CA LYS A 117 -18.16 26.34 4.15
C LYS A 117 -17.06 27.29 4.64
N GLY A 118 -16.02 27.52 3.85
CA GLY A 118 -14.91 28.42 4.19
C GLY A 118 -13.74 27.75 4.91
N ASN A 119 -13.68 26.42 4.99
CA ASN A 119 -12.50 25.72 5.50
C ASN A 119 -11.35 25.83 4.48
N MET A 120 -10.44 26.77 4.73
CA MET A 120 -9.32 27.07 3.82
C MET A 120 -8.37 25.88 3.67
N THR A 121 -8.18 25.07 4.72
CA THR A 121 -7.35 23.86 4.64
C THR A 121 -7.93 22.84 3.66
N ALA A 122 -9.25 22.60 3.71
CA ALA A 122 -9.92 21.73 2.74
C ALA A 122 -9.82 22.29 1.30
N ALA A 123 -9.96 23.61 1.13
CA ALA A 123 -9.79 24.28 -0.15
C ALA A 123 -8.36 24.11 -0.72
N ILE A 124 -7.34 24.26 0.13
CA ILE A 124 -5.93 24.05 -0.24
C ILE A 124 -5.70 22.61 -0.69
N PHE A 125 -6.20 21.61 0.05
CA PHE A 125 -6.05 20.20 -0.33
C PHE A 125 -6.74 19.88 -1.67
N LEU A 126 -7.94 20.41 -1.91
CA LEU A 126 -8.62 20.25 -3.20
C LEU A 126 -7.89 20.95 -4.33
N ALA A 127 -7.40 22.17 -4.12
CA ALA A 127 -6.65 22.91 -5.13
C ALA A 127 -5.37 22.16 -5.52
N LYS A 128 -4.64 21.60 -4.54
CA LYS A 128 -3.46 20.76 -4.79
C LYS A 128 -3.83 19.45 -5.49
N GLY A 129 -4.82 18.73 -4.97
CA GLY A 129 -5.18 17.38 -5.41
C GLY A 129 -5.95 17.30 -6.73
N ARG A 130 -6.84 18.26 -7.01
CA ARG A 130 -7.73 18.26 -8.20
C ARG A 130 -7.34 19.29 -9.24
N LEU A 131 -6.84 20.46 -8.83
CA LEU A 131 -6.48 21.55 -9.75
C LEU A 131 -4.99 21.59 -10.09
N GLY A 132 -4.20 20.68 -9.51
CA GLY A 132 -2.77 20.57 -9.77
C GLY A 132 -1.93 21.72 -9.20
N TRP A 133 -2.44 22.48 -8.23
CA TRP A 133 -1.67 23.54 -7.59
C TRP A 133 -0.47 22.94 -6.85
N ARG A 134 0.69 23.54 -7.04
CA ARG A 134 1.94 23.17 -6.35
C ARG A 134 2.50 24.43 -5.72
N GLU A 135 3.08 24.30 -4.53
CA GLU A 135 3.94 25.36 -4.04
C GLU A 135 5.20 25.35 -4.90
N VAL A 136 5.56 26.49 -5.46
CA VAL A 136 6.75 26.63 -6.29
C VAL A 136 7.98 26.50 -5.38
N GLY A 137 8.67 25.35 -5.46
CA GLY A 137 10.10 25.18 -5.15
C GLY A 137 10.83 24.92 -6.47
N PRO A 138 12.16 25.12 -6.55
CA PRO A 138 12.87 25.29 -7.83
C PRO A 138 12.49 24.21 -8.86
N THR A 139 11.78 24.66 -9.89
CA THR A 139 11.49 23.93 -11.12
C THR A 139 12.74 23.90 -12.00
N ASP A 140 13.80 23.30 -11.51
CA ASP A 140 14.90 22.89 -12.35
C ASP A 140 14.89 21.36 -12.39
N PRO A 141 14.73 20.72 -13.56
CA PRO A 141 15.00 19.28 -13.69
C PRO A 141 16.45 18.91 -13.26
N ASN A 142 17.35 19.89 -13.08
CA ASN A 142 18.67 19.72 -12.46
C ASN A 142 18.76 20.15 -10.97
N ALA A 143 17.69 20.64 -10.33
CA ALA A 143 17.75 20.99 -8.89
C ALA A 143 17.95 19.75 -8.00
N GLN A 144 17.68 18.56 -8.55
CA GLN A 144 17.99 17.29 -7.93
C GLN A 144 19.21 16.61 -8.59
N GLN A 145 20.16 17.36 -9.16
CA GLN A 145 21.51 16.83 -9.24
C GLN A 145 22.01 16.75 -7.80
N SER A 146 21.93 15.57 -7.18
CA SER A 146 22.87 15.24 -6.13
C SER A 146 24.25 15.55 -6.71
N ASN A 147 24.89 16.61 -6.23
CA ASN A 147 26.25 16.95 -6.61
C ASN A 147 27.15 15.82 -6.09
N ILE A 148 27.28 14.76 -6.88
CA ILE A 148 28.16 13.63 -6.61
C ILE A 148 29.58 14.17 -6.85
N ASN A 149 30.22 14.62 -5.78
CA ASN A 149 31.62 15.02 -5.81
C ASN A 149 32.48 13.75 -5.69
N ILE A 150 32.82 13.12 -6.82
CA ILE A 150 33.77 12.01 -6.85
C ILE A 150 35.18 12.60 -6.81
N THR A 151 35.78 12.60 -5.62
CA THR A 151 37.21 12.85 -5.46
C THR A 151 37.98 11.61 -5.94
N ILE A 152 38.52 11.66 -7.15
CA ILE A 152 39.47 10.64 -7.63
C ILE A 152 40.85 11.04 -7.08
N ASN A 153 41.35 10.27 -6.11
CA ASN A 153 42.74 10.43 -5.66
C ASN A 153 43.68 10.06 -6.80
N ALA A 154 44.79 10.81 -6.95
CA ALA A 154 45.83 10.47 -7.91
C ALA A 154 46.29 9.01 -7.71
N PRO A 155 46.61 8.27 -8.77
CA PRO A 155 47.16 6.93 -8.63
C PRO A 155 48.42 6.99 -7.78
N LEU A 156 48.48 6.14 -6.74
CA LEU A 156 49.71 5.94 -5.98
C LEU A 156 50.84 5.56 -6.95
N SER A 157 52.02 6.12 -6.71
CA SER A 157 53.20 5.73 -7.47
C SER A 157 53.53 4.25 -7.20
N ASP A 158 54.18 3.59 -8.16
CA ASP A 158 54.56 2.18 -8.04
C ASP A 158 55.39 1.90 -6.77
N ASP A 159 56.22 2.85 -6.36
CA ASP A 159 57.05 2.76 -5.15
C ASP A 159 56.21 2.77 -3.85
N GLU A 160 55.13 3.53 -3.82
CA GLU A 160 54.24 3.60 -2.66
C GLU A 160 53.33 2.36 -2.57
N TRP A 161 52.91 1.83 -3.72
CA TRP A 161 52.23 0.54 -3.82
C TRP A 161 53.07 -0.61 -3.26
N GLN A 162 54.35 -0.65 -3.61
CA GLN A 162 55.27 -1.69 -3.13
C GLN A 162 55.48 -1.68 -1.62
N ARG A 163 55.40 -0.50 -0.97
CA ARG A 163 55.49 -0.38 0.50
C ARG A 163 54.25 -0.93 1.19
N MET A 164 53.06 -0.74 0.63
CA MET A 164 51.82 -1.29 1.20
C MET A 164 51.75 -2.83 1.11
N VAL A 165 52.24 -3.42 0.01
CA VAL A 165 52.19 -4.89 -0.19
C VAL A 165 53.17 -5.64 0.72
N LYS A 166 54.26 -5.01 1.16
CA LYS A 166 55.28 -5.68 1.99
C LYS A 166 54.95 -5.77 3.48
N VAL A 167 53.86 -5.16 3.96
CA VAL A 167 53.47 -5.21 5.39
C VAL A 167 52.35 -6.24 5.58
N SER A 168 52.67 -7.53 5.45
CA SER A 168 51.92 -8.67 6.02
C SER A 168 52.69 -9.98 5.82
N ARG A 169 53.89 -10.05 6.41
CA ARG A 169 54.44 -11.30 6.94
C ARG A 169 55.16 -10.91 8.22
N ASN A 170 54.40 -10.86 9.30
CA ASN A 170 54.95 -10.88 10.64
C ASN A 170 54.80 -12.33 11.11
N ASP A 171 55.94 -13.00 11.28
CA ASP A 171 56.06 -14.26 11.99
C ASP A 171 55.60 -14.12 13.45
#